data_AF-A0A973PYA5-F1
#
_entry.id   AF-A0A973PYA5-F1
#
_cell.length_a   1.000
_cell.length_b   1.000
_cell.length_c   1.000
_cell.angle_alpha   90.00
_cell.angle_beta   90.00
_cell.angle_gamma   90.00
#
_symmetry.space_group_name_H-M   'P 1'
#
loop_
_entity.id
_entity.type
_entity.pdbx_description
1 polymer ?
#
loop_
_entity_poly.entity_id
_entity_poly.type
_entity_poly.pdbx_seq_one_letter_code
_entity_poly.pdbx_strand_id
1 'polypeptide(L)'
;MGSAAELAAAILMMLGFPAIMVAALVPSVYAFAAAAAVTYLADHYLHRQGSYLVNRLSKVRAGLSIRFLIRELLLILLLARLSLADNLIYYGAVACFIAFYGLQAPHGALVTLIRNRRRMPVATRNVDLASRIRIPDAPPRGLLNRSAEKMLHLDLAAVAGILVAAVMESSVPGFIGIGITIFLGCLYVLALVPYVRGNKVPPNADKVLAAVDDWLREYKPETVLYFSGSKDSAYQVNMWLETMEQLDSKPLVILRERVILANLAPTTAPVICVPGGVHLMNMDLTNVRVALYAANVGKNIHLLRVPTMKHVFIGHGDSDK
;
A
#
# COMPACT_ATOMS: atom_id res chain seq x y z
N MET A 1 -5.35 21.51 -7.23
CA MET A 1 -4.57 22.26 -8.24
C MET A 1 -3.11 22.11 -7.85
N GLY A 2 -2.25 21.65 -8.76
CA GLY A 2 -0.83 21.38 -8.44
C GLY A 2 -0.02 22.66 -8.36
N SER A 3 1.07 22.66 -7.59
CA SER A 3 2.02 23.77 -7.52
C SER A 3 2.64 24.10 -8.90
N ALA A 4 3.17 25.31 -9.09
CA ALA A 4 3.86 25.69 -10.34
C ALA A 4 5.01 24.72 -10.68
N ALA A 5 5.69 24.18 -9.66
CA ALA A 5 6.73 23.18 -9.81
C ALA A 5 6.19 21.82 -10.32
N GLU A 6 5.00 21.39 -9.89
CA GLU A 6 4.35 20.20 -10.45
C GLU A 6 3.95 20.40 -11.91
N LEU A 7 3.46 21.59 -12.26
CA LEU A 7 3.12 21.90 -13.66
C LEU A 7 4.37 21.88 -14.54
N ALA A 8 5.47 22.50 -14.09
CA ALA A 8 6.75 22.49 -14.80
C ALA A 8 7.27 21.05 -14.98
N ALA A 9 7.26 20.24 -13.92
CA ALA A 9 7.67 18.85 -14.01
C ALA A 9 6.76 18.02 -14.95
N ALA A 10 5.46 18.28 -14.98
CA ALA A 10 4.54 17.61 -15.91
C ALA A 10 4.83 17.99 -17.37
N ILE A 11 5.09 19.27 -17.64
CA ILE A 11 5.49 19.76 -18.97
C ILE A 11 6.82 19.14 -19.39
N LEU A 12 7.84 19.14 -18.52
CA LEU A 12 9.13 18.51 -18.79
C LEU A 12 9.00 17.02 -19.07
N MET A 13 8.14 16.31 -18.34
CA MET A 13 7.85 14.90 -18.62
C MET A 13 7.20 14.73 -19.99
N MET A 14 6.17 15.52 -20.33
CA MET A 14 5.44 15.39 -21.59
C MET A 14 6.30 15.75 -22.81
N LEU A 15 7.07 16.83 -22.74
CA LEU A 15 7.97 17.25 -23.82
C LEU A 15 9.25 16.38 -23.89
N GLY A 16 9.63 15.77 -22.78
CA GLY A 16 10.80 14.89 -22.73
C GLY A 16 10.65 13.63 -23.58
N PHE A 17 9.45 13.03 -23.68
CA PHE A 17 9.24 11.84 -24.52
C PHE A 17 9.47 12.11 -26.03
N PRO A 18 8.89 13.16 -26.63
CA PRO A 18 9.26 13.60 -27.98
C PRO A 18 10.76 13.89 -28.14
N ALA A 19 11.39 14.53 -27.14
CA ALA A 19 12.83 14.80 -27.20
C ALA A 19 13.68 13.51 -27.21
N ILE A 20 13.34 12.51 -26.37
CA ILE A 20 13.96 11.18 -26.38
C ILE A 20 13.75 10.51 -27.74
N MET A 21 12.54 10.57 -28.30
CA MET A 21 12.22 10.01 -29.62
C MET A 21 13.08 10.64 -30.72
N VAL A 22 13.18 11.97 -30.76
CA VAL A 22 14.02 12.68 -31.74
C VAL A 22 15.49 12.31 -31.59
N ALA A 23 16.00 12.22 -30.35
CA ALA A 23 17.37 11.80 -30.07
C ALA A 23 17.66 10.33 -30.41
N ALA A 24 16.63 9.48 -30.44
CA ALA A 24 16.74 8.10 -30.92
C ALA A 24 16.74 8.03 -32.46
N LEU A 25 15.87 8.81 -33.13
CA LEU A 25 15.75 8.85 -34.59
C LEU A 25 16.96 9.50 -35.26
N VAL A 26 17.44 10.61 -34.69
CA VAL A 26 18.70 11.27 -35.04
C VAL A 26 19.71 10.86 -33.95
N PRO A 27 20.42 9.72 -34.14
CA PRO A 27 21.05 8.99 -33.05
C PRO A 27 22.10 9.85 -32.34
N SER A 28 21.75 10.35 -31.16
CA SER A 28 22.64 11.13 -30.30
C SER A 28 22.53 10.61 -28.87
N VAL A 29 23.57 9.89 -28.43
CA VAL A 29 23.61 9.26 -27.10
C VAL A 29 23.51 10.30 -25.99
N TYR A 30 24.22 11.43 -26.13
CA TYR A 30 24.21 12.50 -25.14
C TYR A 30 22.86 13.21 -25.04
N ALA A 31 22.23 13.53 -26.18
CA ALA A 31 20.90 14.14 -26.19
C ALA A 31 19.84 13.19 -25.61
N PHE A 32 19.94 11.90 -25.95
CA PHE A 32 19.07 10.87 -25.39
C PHE A 32 19.25 10.76 -23.88
N ALA A 33 20.49 10.67 -23.39
CA ALA A 33 20.80 10.56 -21.98
C ALA A 33 20.27 11.76 -21.18
N ALA A 34 20.47 12.98 -21.68
CA ALA A 34 19.97 14.20 -21.06
C ALA A 34 18.43 14.23 -21.01
N ALA A 35 17.76 13.93 -22.13
CA ALA A 35 16.30 13.91 -22.18
C ALA A 35 15.72 12.79 -21.29
N ALA A 36 16.34 11.60 -21.30
CA ALA A 36 15.97 10.48 -20.43
C ALA A 36 16.09 10.88 -18.95
N ALA A 37 17.24 11.45 -18.55
CA ALA A 37 17.45 11.93 -17.18
C ALA A 37 16.40 12.94 -16.74
N VAL A 38 16.06 13.92 -17.59
CA VAL A 38 14.97 14.88 -17.31
C VAL A 38 13.65 14.15 -17.10
N THR A 39 13.31 13.15 -17.94
CA THR A 39 12.06 12.41 -17.76
C THR A 39 12.06 11.51 -16.51
N TYR A 40 13.18 10.92 -16.11
CA TYR A 40 13.26 10.15 -14.86
C TYR A 40 13.12 11.08 -13.63
N LEU A 41 13.82 12.21 -13.62
CA LEU A 41 13.77 13.18 -12.52
C LEU A 41 12.37 13.81 -12.38
N ALA A 42 11.77 14.22 -13.50
CA ALA A 42 10.41 14.76 -13.50
C ALA A 42 9.39 13.73 -13.00
N ASP A 43 9.54 12.46 -13.43
CA ASP A 43 8.66 11.38 -13.02
C ASP A 43 8.81 11.05 -11.54
N HIS A 44 10.04 10.97 -11.03
CA HIS A 44 10.32 10.76 -9.61
C HIS A 44 9.78 11.90 -8.74
N TYR A 45 9.96 13.16 -9.17
CA TYR A 45 9.44 14.33 -8.47
C TYR A 45 7.91 14.30 -8.38
N LEU A 46 7.22 14.06 -9.50
CA LEU A 46 5.76 14.05 -9.55
C LEU A 46 5.14 12.91 -8.72
N HIS A 47 5.77 11.74 -8.71
CA HIS A 47 5.35 10.65 -7.82
C HIS A 47 5.61 10.97 -6.35
N ARG A 48 6.73 11.65 -6.04
CA ARG A 48 7.05 12.02 -4.67
C ARG A 48 6.05 13.00 -4.08
N GLN A 49 5.54 13.93 -4.88
CA GLN A 49 4.53 14.91 -4.48
C GLN A 49 3.09 14.35 -4.50
N GLY A 50 2.88 13.11 -4.98
CA GLY A 50 1.54 12.54 -5.09
C GLY A 50 0.63 13.34 -6.02
N SER A 51 1.21 13.97 -7.06
CA SER A 51 0.52 14.96 -7.87
C SER A 51 -0.74 14.39 -8.52
N TYR A 52 -1.83 15.16 -8.45
CA TYR A 52 -3.13 14.82 -9.03
C TYR A 52 -3.04 14.54 -10.54
N LEU A 53 -2.09 15.16 -11.24
CA LEU A 53 -1.87 14.97 -12.68
C LEU A 53 -1.38 13.55 -13.02
N VAL A 54 -0.53 12.94 -12.18
CA VAL A 54 -0.07 11.55 -12.38
C VAL A 54 -1.25 10.56 -12.28
N ASN A 55 -2.19 10.82 -11.37
CA ASN A 55 -3.40 10.02 -11.23
C ASN A 55 -4.40 10.18 -12.40
N ARG A 56 -4.28 11.24 -13.20
CA ARG A 56 -5.04 11.40 -14.45
C ARG A 56 -4.36 10.71 -15.62
N LEU A 57 -3.02 10.73 -15.70
CA LEU A 57 -2.27 10.07 -16.77
C LEU A 57 -2.54 8.56 -16.82
N SER A 58 -2.71 7.91 -15.66
CA SER A 58 -3.13 6.50 -15.61
C SER A 58 -4.50 6.24 -16.25
N LYS A 59 -5.41 7.23 -16.27
CA LYS A 59 -6.73 7.12 -16.92
C LYS A 59 -6.67 7.20 -18.45
N VAL A 60 -5.60 7.78 -19.00
CA VAL A 60 -5.39 7.93 -20.47
C VAL A 60 -4.38 6.89 -20.97
N ARG A 61 -4.25 5.74 -20.29
CA ARG A 61 -3.26 4.70 -20.61
C ARG A 61 -1.80 5.21 -20.60
N ALA A 62 -1.49 6.31 -19.94
CA ALA A 62 -0.14 6.80 -19.69
C ALA A 62 0.29 6.48 -18.25
N GLY A 63 0.05 5.22 -17.83
CA GLY A 63 0.40 4.73 -16.50
C GLY A 63 1.91 4.76 -16.25
N LEU A 64 2.30 4.62 -14.98
CA LEU A 64 3.71 4.54 -14.57
C LEU A 64 4.49 3.47 -15.35
N SER A 65 4.00 2.22 -15.44
CA SER A 65 4.69 1.15 -16.19
C SER A 65 4.85 1.43 -17.69
N ILE A 66 3.87 2.08 -18.32
CA ILE A 66 3.90 2.38 -19.77
C ILE A 66 4.97 3.42 -20.08
N ARG A 67 5.17 4.40 -19.20
CA ARG A 67 6.23 5.41 -19.37
C ARG A 67 7.63 4.81 -19.33
N PHE A 68 7.86 3.83 -18.45
CA PHE A 68 9.11 3.08 -18.41
C PHE A 68 9.30 2.23 -19.67
N LEU A 69 8.26 1.48 -20.08
CA LEU A 69 8.28 0.70 -21.31
C LEU A 69 8.60 1.55 -22.54
N ILE A 70 8.02 2.75 -22.66
CA ILE A 70 8.32 3.66 -23.77
C ILE A 70 9.80 4.07 -23.75
N ARG A 71 10.39 4.39 -22.58
CA ARG A 71 11.83 4.73 -22.47
C ARG A 71 12.71 3.57 -22.91
N GLU A 72 12.40 2.35 -22.45
CA GLU A 72 13.11 1.12 -22.83
C GLU A 72 13.03 0.88 -24.35
N LEU A 73 11.84 0.99 -24.94
CA LEU A 73 11.66 0.84 -26.40
C LEU A 73 12.41 1.92 -27.21
N LEU A 74 12.42 3.16 -26.72
CA LEU A 74 13.18 4.25 -27.35
C LEU A 74 14.68 4.02 -27.26
N LEU A 75 15.17 3.40 -26.17
CA LEU A 75 16.57 3.02 -26.05
C LEU A 75 16.93 1.90 -27.04
N ILE A 76 16.07 0.90 -27.20
CA ILE A 76 16.23 -0.13 -28.24
C ILE A 76 16.27 0.50 -29.64
N LEU A 77 15.39 1.48 -29.91
CA LEU A 77 15.40 2.23 -31.17
C LEU A 77 16.73 2.99 -31.37
N LEU A 78 17.24 3.65 -30.34
CA LEU A 78 18.54 4.33 -30.40
C LEU A 78 19.66 3.35 -30.77
N LEU A 79 19.73 2.18 -30.11
CA LEU A 79 20.74 1.15 -30.43
C LEU A 79 20.63 0.67 -31.87
N ALA A 80 19.41 0.44 -32.37
CA ALA A 80 19.18 0.07 -33.76
C ALA A 80 19.68 1.17 -34.72
N ARG A 81 19.46 2.44 -34.39
CA ARG A 81 19.88 3.61 -35.19
C ARG A 81 21.38 3.90 -35.13
N LEU A 82 22.07 3.43 -34.10
CA LEU A 82 23.53 3.43 -33.99
C LEU A 82 24.21 2.27 -34.76
N SER A 83 23.45 1.54 -35.59
CA SER A 83 23.93 0.34 -36.30
C SER A 83 24.48 -0.75 -35.36
N LEU A 84 24.03 -0.77 -34.11
CA LEU A 84 24.38 -1.80 -33.13
C LEU A 84 23.42 -3.00 -33.15
N ALA A 85 22.52 -3.07 -34.14
CA ALA A 85 21.47 -4.09 -34.22
C ALA A 85 22.03 -5.52 -34.30
N ASP A 86 23.22 -5.71 -34.89
CA ASP A 86 23.88 -7.01 -35.01
C ASP A 86 24.77 -7.37 -33.80
N ASN A 87 24.91 -6.46 -32.83
CA ASN A 87 25.74 -6.67 -31.65
C ASN A 87 25.00 -7.42 -30.54
N LEU A 88 25.69 -8.30 -29.80
CA LEU A 88 25.11 -9.02 -28.66
C LEU A 88 24.46 -8.10 -27.61
N ILE A 89 24.94 -6.85 -27.50
CA ILE A 89 24.37 -5.87 -26.58
C ILE A 89 22.90 -5.55 -26.89
N TYR A 90 22.53 -5.52 -28.18
CA TYR A 90 21.17 -5.21 -28.59
C TYR A 90 20.21 -6.32 -28.14
N TYR A 91 20.56 -7.58 -28.43
CA TYR A 91 19.81 -8.75 -27.99
C TYR A 91 19.78 -8.86 -26.45
N GLY A 92 20.90 -8.55 -25.78
CA GLY A 92 20.99 -8.51 -24.33
C GLY A 92 20.05 -7.46 -23.72
N ALA A 93 19.97 -6.27 -24.29
CA ALA A 93 19.07 -5.20 -23.85
C ALA A 93 17.60 -5.62 -24.04
N VAL A 94 17.23 -6.16 -25.20
CA VAL A 94 15.87 -6.66 -25.47
C VAL A 94 15.50 -7.76 -24.48
N ALA A 95 16.37 -8.77 -24.30
CA ALA A 95 16.14 -9.86 -23.37
C ALA A 95 16.01 -9.36 -21.92
N CYS A 96 16.85 -8.39 -21.53
CA CYS A 96 16.80 -7.77 -20.21
C CYS A 96 15.45 -7.08 -19.97
N PHE A 97 15.00 -6.20 -20.86
CA PHE A 97 13.75 -5.47 -20.68
C PHE A 97 12.53 -6.39 -20.69
N ILE A 98 12.51 -7.43 -21.53
CA ILE A 98 11.44 -8.44 -21.52
C ILE A 98 11.43 -9.22 -20.19
N ALA A 99 12.59 -9.72 -19.76
CA ALA A 99 12.70 -10.47 -18.51
C ALA A 99 12.33 -9.59 -17.31
N PHE A 100 12.79 -8.34 -17.30
CA PHE A 100 12.51 -7.37 -16.25
C PHE A 100 11.03 -6.98 -16.20
N TYR A 101 10.39 -6.75 -17.35
CA TYR A 101 8.93 -6.56 -17.43
C TYR A 101 8.19 -7.78 -16.89
N GLY A 102 8.65 -8.99 -17.23
CA GLY A 102 8.15 -10.24 -16.68
C GLY A 102 8.24 -10.32 -15.15
N LEU A 103 9.32 -9.81 -14.53
CA LEU A 103 9.52 -9.77 -13.08
C LEU A 103 8.57 -8.79 -12.36
N GLN A 104 8.06 -7.75 -13.04
CA GLN A 104 7.14 -6.78 -12.44
C GLN A 104 5.81 -7.43 -12.03
N ALA A 105 5.33 -8.42 -12.79
CA ALA A 105 4.09 -9.13 -12.50
C ALA A 105 4.12 -9.94 -11.18
N PRO A 106 5.06 -10.86 -10.94
CA PRO A 106 5.17 -11.57 -9.66
C PRO A 106 5.46 -10.61 -8.51
N HIS A 107 6.29 -9.57 -8.71
CA HIS A 107 6.48 -8.55 -7.69
C HIS A 107 5.15 -7.87 -7.29
N GLY A 108 4.37 -7.40 -8.27
CA GLY A 108 3.06 -6.76 -8.03
C GLY A 108 2.05 -7.70 -7.36
N ALA A 109 2.03 -8.97 -7.78
CA ALA A 109 1.20 -10.00 -7.18
C ALA A 109 1.57 -10.26 -5.72
N LEU A 110 2.87 -10.41 -5.41
CA LEU A 110 3.37 -10.61 -4.05
C LEU A 110 3.01 -9.42 -3.15
N VAL A 111 3.26 -8.19 -3.59
CA VAL A 111 2.92 -6.99 -2.81
C VAL A 111 1.42 -6.94 -2.51
N THR A 112 0.58 -7.23 -3.50
CA THR A 112 -0.88 -7.23 -3.34
C THR A 112 -1.33 -8.32 -2.37
N LEU A 113 -0.79 -9.53 -2.52
CA LEU A 113 -1.09 -10.66 -1.64
C LEU A 113 -0.67 -10.37 -0.19
N ILE A 114 0.51 -9.81 0.03
CA ILE A 114 1.00 -9.41 1.36
C ILE A 114 0.06 -8.37 1.98
N ARG A 115 -0.32 -7.34 1.21
CA ARG A 115 -1.24 -6.28 1.68
C ARG A 115 -2.61 -6.87 2.06
N ASN A 116 -3.13 -7.79 1.25
CA ASN A 116 -4.43 -8.41 1.49
C ASN A 116 -4.40 -9.33 2.72
N ARG A 117 -3.38 -10.19 2.85
CA ARG A 117 -3.23 -11.09 4.00
C ARG A 117 -3.02 -10.36 5.32
N ARG A 118 -2.40 -9.18 5.29
CA ARG A 118 -2.16 -8.37 6.49
C ARG A 118 -3.32 -7.45 6.88
N ARG A 119 -4.41 -7.43 6.11
CA ARG A 119 -5.67 -6.82 6.55
C ARG A 119 -6.38 -7.78 7.52
N MET A 120 -5.94 -7.78 8.77
CA MET A 120 -6.52 -8.57 9.86
C MET A 120 -8.03 -8.31 9.97
N PRO A 121 -8.88 -9.32 10.23
CA PRO A 121 -10.33 -9.14 10.31
C PRO A 121 -10.76 -8.20 11.43
N VAL A 122 -9.91 -8.08 12.47
CA VAL A 122 -10.10 -7.27 13.67
C VAL A 122 -8.82 -6.49 13.94
N ALA A 123 -8.95 -5.31 14.53
CA ALA A 123 -7.83 -4.56 15.12
C ALA A 123 -8.17 -4.23 16.58
N THR A 124 -7.20 -4.30 17.49
CA THR A 124 -7.47 -4.15 18.91
C THR A 124 -6.56 -3.11 19.58
N ARG A 125 -7.00 -2.62 20.75
CA ARG A 125 -6.22 -1.82 21.71
C ARG A 125 -6.57 -2.31 23.11
N ASN A 126 -5.58 -2.49 23.98
CA ASN A 126 -5.74 -3.04 25.34
C ASN A 126 -6.40 -4.43 25.36
N VAL A 127 -6.18 -5.24 24.33
CA VAL A 127 -6.63 -6.64 24.24
C VAL A 127 -5.41 -7.49 23.94
N ASP A 128 -5.09 -8.41 24.83
CA ASP A 128 -3.96 -9.31 24.65
C ASP A 128 -4.30 -10.45 23.68
N LEU A 129 -4.17 -10.15 22.39
CA LEU A 129 -4.19 -11.14 21.32
C LEU A 129 -2.81 -11.75 21.06
N ALA A 130 -1.73 -11.06 21.45
CA ALA A 130 -0.36 -11.46 21.12
C ALA A 130 0.06 -12.72 21.89
N SER A 131 -0.43 -12.90 23.12
CA SER A 131 -0.24 -14.16 23.86
C SER A 131 -1.00 -15.34 23.26
N ARG A 132 -2.08 -15.10 22.51
CA ARG A 132 -2.97 -16.13 21.94
C ARG A 132 -2.61 -16.52 20.52
N ILE A 133 -2.17 -15.56 19.71
CA ILE A 133 -1.80 -15.76 18.31
C ILE A 133 -0.46 -15.13 18.01
N ARG A 134 0.40 -15.90 17.33
CA ARG A 134 1.64 -15.35 16.78
C ARG A 134 1.30 -14.43 15.61
N ILE A 135 1.56 -13.14 15.78
CA ILE A 135 1.44 -12.12 14.72
C ILE A 135 2.86 -11.74 14.28
N PRO A 136 3.34 -12.20 13.11
CA PRO A 136 4.69 -11.88 12.66
C PRO A 136 4.82 -10.42 12.20
N ASP A 137 6.02 -9.85 12.36
CA ASP A 137 6.34 -8.50 11.91
C ASP A 137 6.04 -8.28 10.43
N ALA A 138 5.59 -7.06 10.10
CA ALA A 138 5.37 -6.64 8.73
C ALA A 138 6.70 -6.54 7.96
N PRO A 139 6.68 -6.67 6.62
CA PRO A 139 7.86 -6.35 5.84
C PRO A 139 8.30 -4.91 6.13
N PRO A 140 9.62 -4.62 6.08
CA PRO A 140 10.14 -3.28 6.27
C PRO A 140 9.37 -2.27 5.41
N ARG A 141 9.10 -1.08 5.97
CA ARG A 141 8.36 -0.02 5.24
C ARG A 141 9.02 0.31 3.90
N GLY A 142 10.36 0.30 3.85
CA GLY A 142 11.13 0.50 2.63
C GLY A 142 10.85 -0.53 1.53
N LEU A 143 10.34 -1.71 1.84
CA LEU A 143 10.03 -2.77 0.87
C LEU A 143 8.63 -2.59 0.25
N LEU A 144 7.63 -2.16 1.04
CA LEU A 144 6.24 -2.02 0.59
C LEU A 144 5.83 -0.61 0.19
N ASN A 145 6.49 0.41 0.72
CA ASN A 145 6.23 1.80 0.37
C ASN A 145 6.69 2.04 -1.08
N ARG A 146 5.83 2.63 -1.91
CA ARG A 146 6.12 2.92 -3.34
C ARG A 146 6.80 1.76 -4.08
N SER A 147 6.37 0.53 -3.82
CA SER A 147 7.04 -0.67 -4.31
C SER A 147 7.06 -0.74 -5.85
N ALA A 148 5.98 -0.37 -6.51
CA ALA A 148 5.90 -0.35 -7.98
C ALA A 148 6.89 0.65 -8.59
N GLU A 149 6.99 1.85 -8.02
CA GLU A 149 7.95 2.88 -8.45
C GLU A 149 9.40 2.38 -8.30
N LYS A 150 9.74 1.85 -7.12
CA LYS A 150 11.10 1.31 -6.88
C LYS A 150 11.43 0.15 -7.79
N MET A 151 10.49 -0.77 -8.01
CA MET A 151 10.69 -1.90 -8.92
C MET A 151 11.02 -1.38 -10.33
N LEU A 152 10.27 -0.40 -10.83
CA LEU A 152 10.47 0.13 -12.17
C LEU A 152 11.82 0.84 -12.34
N HIS A 153 12.24 1.65 -11.36
CA HIS A 153 13.52 2.40 -11.41
C HIS A 153 14.78 1.53 -11.34
N LEU A 154 14.67 0.21 -11.12
CA LEU A 154 15.83 -0.67 -11.23
C LEU A 154 16.32 -0.79 -12.68
N ASP A 155 15.49 -0.44 -13.67
CA ASP A 155 15.86 -0.36 -15.09
C ASP A 155 17.00 0.62 -15.37
N LEU A 156 17.16 1.64 -14.51
CA LEU A 156 18.15 2.70 -14.66
C LEU A 156 19.58 2.16 -14.76
N ALA A 157 19.87 1.04 -14.09
CA ALA A 157 21.18 0.40 -14.19
C ALA A 157 21.45 -0.13 -15.61
N ALA A 158 20.48 -0.80 -16.22
CA ALA A 158 20.55 -1.23 -17.62
C ALA A 158 20.61 -0.03 -18.57
N VAL A 159 19.73 0.97 -18.40
CA VAL A 159 19.71 2.17 -19.25
C VAL A 159 21.05 2.90 -19.22
N ALA A 160 21.58 3.18 -18.02
CA ALA A 160 22.86 3.85 -17.87
C ALA A 160 24.02 3.01 -18.43
N GLY A 161 24.06 1.72 -18.11
CA GLY A 161 25.09 0.81 -18.62
C GLY A 161 25.11 0.71 -20.15
N ILE A 162 23.93 0.63 -20.77
CA ILE A 162 23.77 0.57 -22.23
C ILE A 162 24.19 1.89 -22.89
N LEU A 163 23.81 3.03 -22.32
CA LEU A 163 24.23 4.34 -22.85
C LEU A 163 25.75 4.53 -22.73
N VAL A 164 26.35 4.13 -21.61
CA VAL A 164 27.82 4.16 -21.44
C VAL A 164 28.50 3.23 -22.44
N ALA A 165 27.96 2.02 -22.65
CA ALA A 165 28.47 1.08 -23.65
C ALA A 165 28.43 1.66 -25.07
N ALA A 166 27.37 2.39 -25.41
CA ALA A 166 27.23 3.06 -26.70
C ALA A 166 28.25 4.20 -26.91
N VAL A 167 28.67 4.88 -25.84
CA VAL A 167 29.72 5.93 -25.92
C VAL A 167 31.13 5.31 -25.95
N MET A 168 31.38 4.28 -25.14
CA MET A 168 32.71 3.67 -25.00
C MET A 168 33.04 2.66 -26.10
N GLU A 169 32.10 2.37 -26.99
CA GLU A 169 32.19 1.30 -28.00
C GLU A 169 32.59 -0.06 -27.38
N SER A 170 32.23 -0.26 -26.11
CA SER A 170 32.56 -1.44 -25.32
C SER A 170 31.30 -2.04 -24.75
N SER A 171 31.16 -3.36 -24.87
CA SER A 171 29.94 -4.04 -24.43
C SER A 171 29.86 -4.30 -22.92
N VAL A 172 30.99 -4.18 -22.23
CA VAL A 172 31.14 -4.54 -20.81
C VAL A 172 30.22 -3.70 -19.90
N PRO A 173 30.17 -2.35 -19.99
CA PRO A 173 29.28 -1.54 -19.15
C PRO A 173 27.79 -1.89 -19.34
N GLY A 174 27.40 -2.24 -20.57
CA GLY A 174 26.03 -2.64 -20.90
C GLY A 174 25.63 -3.93 -20.20
N PHE A 175 26.48 -4.96 -20.29
CA PHE A 175 26.23 -6.24 -19.62
C PHE A 175 26.25 -6.12 -18.09
N ILE A 176 27.11 -5.27 -17.53
CA ILE A 176 27.10 -4.97 -16.09
C ILE A 176 25.75 -4.35 -15.69
N GLY A 177 25.28 -3.34 -16.43
CA GLY A 177 23.99 -2.69 -16.17
C GLY A 177 22.81 -3.67 -16.25
N ILE A 178 22.79 -4.53 -17.27
CA ILE A 178 21.80 -5.61 -17.45
C ILE A 178 21.83 -6.56 -16.26
N GLY A 179 23.03 -7.05 -15.89
CA GLY A 179 23.22 -7.97 -14.77
C GLY A 179 22.72 -7.39 -13.46
N ILE A 180 23.05 -6.12 -13.16
CA ILE A 180 22.58 -5.41 -11.96
C ILE A 180 21.06 -5.29 -11.96
N THR A 181 20.45 -4.92 -13.09
CA THR A 181 18.98 -4.74 -13.20
C THR A 181 18.23 -6.03 -12.89
N ILE A 182 18.63 -7.14 -13.54
CA ILE A 182 18.00 -8.44 -13.33
C ILE A 182 18.28 -8.97 -11.92
N PHE A 183 19.51 -8.84 -11.44
CA PHE A 183 19.88 -9.28 -10.09
C PHE A 183 19.06 -8.56 -9.01
N LEU A 184 18.97 -7.23 -9.07
CA LEU A 184 18.20 -6.45 -8.11
C LEU A 184 16.70 -6.71 -8.21
N GLY A 185 16.16 -6.87 -9.43
CA GLY A 185 14.75 -7.23 -9.64
C GLY A 185 14.41 -8.59 -9.03
N CYS A 186 15.23 -9.60 -9.28
CA CYS A 186 15.10 -10.93 -8.69
C CYS A 186 15.24 -10.91 -7.17
N LEU A 187 16.26 -10.22 -6.64
CA LEU A 187 16.49 -10.07 -5.21
C LEU A 187 15.30 -9.42 -4.52
N TYR A 188 14.69 -8.40 -5.14
CA TYR A 188 13.51 -7.73 -4.60
C TYR A 188 12.30 -8.67 -4.53
N VAL A 189 12.05 -9.45 -5.58
CA VAL A 189 10.99 -10.49 -5.58
C VAL A 189 11.27 -11.53 -4.48
N LEU A 190 12.49 -12.04 -4.40
CA LEU A 190 12.89 -13.05 -3.40
C LEU A 190 12.76 -12.52 -1.96
N ALA A 191 13.08 -11.25 -1.72
CA ALA A 191 12.92 -10.61 -0.41
C ALA A 191 11.45 -10.55 0.05
N LEU A 192 10.48 -10.61 -0.87
CA LEU A 192 9.04 -10.62 -0.55
C LEU A 192 8.48 -12.03 -0.30
N VAL A 193 9.13 -13.09 -0.81
CA VAL A 193 8.65 -14.48 -0.71
C VAL A 193 8.39 -14.94 0.74
N PRO A 194 9.25 -14.66 1.74
CA PRO A 194 9.02 -15.10 3.12
C PRO A 194 7.71 -14.59 3.74
N TYR A 195 7.15 -13.49 3.22
CA TYR A 195 5.92 -12.86 3.73
C TYR A 195 4.64 -13.43 3.11
N VAL A 196 4.77 -14.27 2.07
CA VAL A 196 3.66 -15.02 1.47
C VAL A 196 3.78 -16.53 1.71
N ARG A 197 4.98 -17.01 2.04
CA ARG A 197 5.25 -18.43 2.29
C ARG A 197 6.16 -18.57 3.50
N GLY A 198 5.69 -19.30 4.52
CA GLY A 198 6.45 -19.62 5.72
C GLY A 198 6.05 -18.81 6.96
N ASN A 199 7.00 -18.66 7.89
CA ASN A 199 6.74 -18.20 9.25
C ASN A 199 6.40 -16.71 9.40
N LYS A 200 6.53 -15.90 8.33
CA LYS A 200 6.18 -14.47 8.34
C LYS A 200 4.79 -14.19 7.75
N VAL A 201 4.01 -15.24 7.47
CA VAL A 201 2.62 -15.15 7.01
C VAL A 201 1.72 -14.90 8.24
N PRO A 202 0.85 -13.87 8.22
CA PRO A 202 -0.09 -13.64 9.32
C PRO A 202 -1.12 -14.78 9.43
N PRO A 203 -1.72 -14.99 10.62
CA PRO A 203 -2.79 -15.97 10.80
C PRO A 203 -3.99 -15.65 9.90
N ASN A 204 -4.73 -16.68 9.50
CA ASN A 204 -5.98 -16.52 8.73
C ASN A 204 -7.07 -15.88 9.59
N ALA A 205 -8.13 -15.39 8.93
CA ALA A 205 -9.22 -14.71 9.61
C ALA A 205 -9.86 -15.58 10.71
N ASP A 206 -10.08 -16.86 10.46
CA ASP A 206 -10.72 -17.78 11.41
C ASP A 206 -9.92 -17.93 12.70
N LYS A 207 -8.59 -18.07 12.61
CA LYS A 207 -7.73 -18.13 13.81
C LYS A 207 -7.75 -16.83 14.60
N VAL A 208 -7.81 -15.69 13.91
CA VAL A 208 -7.88 -14.38 14.58
C VAL A 208 -9.23 -14.21 15.28
N LEU A 209 -10.33 -14.59 14.62
CA LEU A 209 -11.67 -14.51 15.19
C LEU A 209 -11.82 -15.48 16.38
N ALA A 210 -11.33 -16.71 16.25
CA ALA A 210 -11.31 -17.67 17.36
C ALA A 210 -10.54 -17.15 18.58
N ALA A 211 -9.37 -16.52 18.36
CA ALA A 211 -8.60 -15.91 19.45
C ALA A 211 -9.31 -14.72 20.11
N VAL A 212 -10.08 -13.95 19.33
CA VAL A 212 -10.95 -12.89 19.87
C VAL A 212 -12.09 -13.50 20.69
N ASP A 213 -12.73 -14.57 20.21
CA ASP A 213 -13.79 -15.26 20.94
C ASP A 213 -13.27 -15.89 22.24
N ASP A 214 -12.06 -16.48 22.24
CA ASP A 214 -11.41 -16.97 23.45
C ASP A 214 -11.17 -15.84 24.46
N TRP A 215 -10.69 -14.69 23.99
CA TRP A 215 -10.51 -13.52 24.84
C TRP A 215 -11.84 -13.00 25.39
N LEU A 216 -12.90 -12.95 24.58
CA LEU A 216 -14.25 -12.54 25.01
C LEU A 216 -14.82 -13.48 26.08
N ARG A 217 -14.62 -14.80 25.93
CA ARG A 217 -15.06 -15.81 26.90
C ARG A 217 -14.37 -15.67 28.26
N GLU A 218 -13.12 -15.23 28.26
CA GLU A 218 -12.35 -14.99 29.49
C GLU A 218 -12.69 -13.64 30.13
N TYR A 219 -12.69 -12.57 29.32
CA TYR A 219 -12.97 -11.22 29.79
C TYR A 219 -14.41 -11.10 30.28
N LYS A 220 -15.38 -11.68 29.54
CA LYS A 220 -16.83 -11.63 29.78
C LYS A 220 -17.33 -10.19 29.90
N PRO A 221 -17.33 -9.42 28.80
CA PRO A 221 -17.78 -8.04 28.83
C PRO A 221 -19.27 -7.96 29.23
N GLU A 222 -19.62 -6.97 30.03
CA GLU A 222 -20.99 -6.75 30.52
C GLU A 222 -21.63 -5.50 29.92
N THR A 223 -20.81 -4.48 29.59
CA THR A 223 -21.25 -3.23 28.96
C THR A 223 -20.42 -2.97 27.72
N VAL A 224 -21.10 -2.70 26.61
CA VAL A 224 -20.45 -2.39 25.32
C VAL A 224 -20.75 -0.96 24.92
N LEU A 225 -19.72 -0.20 24.55
CA LEU A 225 -19.86 1.05 23.81
C LEU A 225 -19.65 0.76 22.33
N TYR A 226 -20.72 0.84 21.54
CA TYR A 226 -20.69 0.61 20.11
C TYR A 226 -20.58 1.92 19.34
N PHE A 227 -19.62 1.98 18.42
CA PHE A 227 -19.45 3.16 17.58
C PHE A 227 -19.05 2.85 16.13
N SER A 228 -19.63 3.63 15.22
CA SER A 228 -19.30 3.64 13.81
C SER A 228 -19.56 5.03 13.24
N GLY A 229 -18.66 5.54 12.41
CA GLY A 229 -18.79 6.89 11.85
C GLY A 229 -17.63 7.26 10.94
N SER A 230 -17.59 8.51 10.48
CA SER A 230 -16.50 9.04 9.67
C SER A 230 -15.30 9.41 10.55
N LYS A 231 -14.16 9.72 9.92
CA LYS A 231 -12.98 10.20 10.67
C LYS A 231 -13.31 11.39 11.58
N ASP A 232 -14.14 12.31 11.08
CA ASP A 232 -14.47 13.56 11.77
C ASP A 232 -15.44 13.37 12.93
N SER A 233 -16.08 12.19 13.06
CA SER A 233 -16.95 11.87 14.18
C SER A 233 -16.23 11.14 15.33
N ALA A 234 -14.90 11.01 15.31
CA ALA A 234 -14.16 10.31 16.36
C ALA A 234 -14.33 10.97 17.76
N TYR A 235 -14.58 12.27 17.81
CA TYR A 235 -14.85 12.98 19.07
C TYR A 235 -16.04 12.39 19.83
N GLN A 236 -17.06 11.89 19.11
CA GLN A 236 -18.29 11.37 19.70
C GLN A 236 -18.06 10.17 20.60
N VAL A 237 -17.16 9.26 20.21
CA VAL A 237 -16.78 8.12 21.04
C VAL A 237 -15.79 8.52 22.13
N ASN A 238 -14.89 9.47 21.84
CA ASN A 238 -13.87 9.92 22.80
C ASN A 238 -14.49 10.52 24.07
N MET A 239 -15.64 11.20 23.97
CA MET A 239 -16.35 11.79 25.12
C MET A 239 -16.81 10.75 26.15
N TRP A 240 -16.94 9.49 25.76
CA TRP A 240 -17.43 8.43 26.63
C TRP A 240 -16.34 7.49 27.15
N LEU A 241 -15.08 7.64 26.71
CA LEU A 241 -14.01 6.72 27.10
C LEU A 241 -13.72 6.76 28.59
N GLU A 242 -13.65 7.95 29.19
CA GLU A 242 -13.44 8.10 30.64
C GLU A 242 -14.60 7.46 31.43
N THR A 243 -15.84 7.67 30.98
CA THR A 243 -17.00 7.01 31.59
C THR A 243 -16.89 5.49 31.50
N MET A 244 -16.46 4.95 30.36
CA MET A 244 -16.26 3.50 30.21
C MET A 244 -15.20 2.96 31.17
N GLU A 245 -14.16 3.73 31.50
CA GLU A 245 -13.11 3.34 32.46
C GLU A 245 -13.57 3.35 33.91
N GLN A 246 -14.57 4.17 34.24
CA GLN A 246 -15.11 4.32 35.59
C GLN A 246 -16.28 3.38 35.88
N LEU A 247 -16.70 2.55 34.92
CA LEU A 247 -17.76 1.56 35.15
C LEU A 247 -17.30 0.45 36.10
N ASP A 248 -18.14 0.11 37.08
CA ASP A 248 -17.95 -1.06 37.94
C ASP A 248 -18.12 -2.38 37.17
N SER A 249 -18.81 -2.33 36.01
CA SER A 249 -18.96 -3.47 35.11
C SER A 249 -17.69 -3.70 34.29
N LYS A 250 -17.67 -4.75 33.46
CA LYS A 250 -16.57 -4.99 32.52
C LYS A 250 -16.84 -4.29 31.17
N PRO A 251 -16.24 -3.12 30.89
CA PRO A 251 -16.49 -2.36 29.67
C PRO A 251 -15.81 -2.99 28.45
N LEU A 252 -16.40 -2.84 27.27
CA LEU A 252 -15.77 -3.14 25.98
C LEU A 252 -16.19 -2.10 24.95
N VAL A 253 -15.23 -1.48 24.27
CA VAL A 253 -15.51 -0.58 23.14
C VAL A 253 -15.47 -1.37 21.83
N ILE A 254 -16.58 -1.39 21.10
CA ILE A 254 -16.66 -2.02 19.77
C ILE A 254 -16.73 -0.92 18.69
N LEU A 255 -15.72 -0.91 17.82
CA LEU A 255 -15.65 0.02 16.69
C LEU A 255 -15.91 -0.71 15.37
N ARG A 256 -16.50 -0.02 14.39
CA ARG A 256 -16.65 -0.58 13.02
C ARG A 256 -15.62 -0.07 12.03
N GLU A 257 -14.92 1.01 12.35
CA GLU A 257 -14.07 1.69 11.39
C GLU A 257 -12.66 1.83 11.94
N ARG A 258 -11.67 1.31 11.20
CA ARG A 258 -10.26 1.37 11.62
C ARG A 258 -9.75 2.81 11.76
N VAL A 259 -10.33 3.73 10.99
CA VAL A 259 -9.99 5.15 11.09
C VAL A 259 -10.39 5.72 12.45
N ILE A 260 -11.47 5.24 13.07
CA ILE A 260 -11.84 5.68 14.42
C ILE A 260 -10.83 5.14 15.43
N LEU A 261 -10.46 3.86 15.36
CA LEU A 261 -9.46 3.28 16.24
C LEU A 261 -8.13 4.05 16.20
N ALA A 262 -7.72 4.55 15.02
CA ALA A 262 -6.51 5.33 14.86
C ALA A 262 -6.60 6.76 15.46
N ASN A 263 -7.81 7.33 15.59
CA ASN A 263 -8.05 8.67 16.14
C ASN A 263 -8.69 8.61 17.55
N LEU A 264 -8.75 7.43 18.16
CA LEU A 264 -9.28 7.24 19.50
C LEU A 264 -8.32 7.82 20.52
N ALA A 265 -8.84 8.61 21.46
CA ALA A 265 -8.06 9.14 22.58
C ALA A 265 -7.43 8.00 23.40
N PRO A 266 -6.36 8.28 24.19
CA PRO A 266 -5.83 7.30 25.13
C PRO A 266 -6.93 6.76 26.03
N THR A 267 -6.94 5.45 26.22
CA THR A 267 -7.90 4.77 27.10
C THR A 267 -7.29 3.51 27.66
N THR A 268 -7.72 3.08 28.85
CA THR A 268 -7.41 1.78 29.45
C THR A 268 -8.46 0.72 29.13
N ALA A 269 -9.66 1.12 28.71
CA ALA A 269 -10.72 0.20 28.31
C ALA A 269 -10.30 -0.66 27.12
N PRO A 270 -10.70 -1.95 27.06
CA PRO A 270 -10.44 -2.78 25.90
C PRO A 270 -11.24 -2.30 24.70
N VAL A 271 -10.58 -2.23 23.54
CA VAL A 271 -11.17 -1.78 22.29
C VAL A 271 -10.98 -2.84 21.22
N ILE A 272 -12.07 -3.21 20.55
CA ILE A 272 -12.07 -4.14 19.42
C ILE A 272 -12.72 -3.44 18.22
N CYS A 273 -11.96 -3.24 17.15
CA CYS A 273 -12.45 -2.75 15.87
C CYS A 273 -12.77 -3.93 14.94
N VAL A 274 -14.04 -4.11 14.58
CA VAL A 274 -14.55 -5.19 13.73
C VAL A 274 -15.27 -4.62 12.50
N PRO A 275 -14.56 -4.44 11.36
CA PRO A 275 -15.18 -3.83 10.19
C PRO A 275 -16.24 -4.71 9.52
N GLY A 276 -16.00 -6.02 9.45
CA GLY A 276 -16.92 -6.97 8.83
C GLY A 276 -18.19 -7.15 9.66
N GLY A 277 -19.36 -6.88 9.06
CA GLY A 277 -20.65 -7.07 9.74
C GLY A 277 -20.88 -8.51 10.17
N VAL A 278 -20.56 -9.47 9.29
CA VAL A 278 -20.65 -10.92 9.59
C VAL A 278 -19.77 -11.32 10.77
N HIS A 279 -18.55 -10.81 10.85
CA HIS A 279 -17.66 -11.11 11.98
C HIS A 279 -18.24 -10.61 13.29
N LEU A 280 -18.71 -9.36 13.34
CA LEU A 280 -19.34 -8.79 14.55
C LEU A 280 -20.57 -9.60 14.96
N MET A 281 -21.39 -9.98 13.98
CA MET A 281 -22.61 -10.77 14.22
C MET A 281 -22.31 -12.14 14.83
N ASN A 282 -21.14 -12.72 14.55
CA ASN A 282 -20.74 -14.03 15.04
C ASN A 282 -19.90 -14.00 16.33
N MET A 283 -19.61 -12.82 16.89
CA MET A 283 -18.88 -12.72 18.16
C MET A 283 -19.73 -13.21 19.34
N ASP A 284 -19.08 -13.86 20.30
CA ASP A 284 -19.72 -14.23 21.56
C ASP A 284 -19.88 -13.00 22.49
N LEU A 285 -21.06 -12.41 22.45
CA LEU A 285 -21.44 -11.29 23.32
C LEU A 285 -22.51 -11.70 24.36
N THR A 286 -22.59 -12.99 24.70
CA THR A 286 -23.65 -13.54 25.56
C THR A 286 -23.70 -12.92 26.95
N ASN A 287 -22.55 -12.48 27.48
CA ASN A 287 -22.45 -11.86 28.81
C ASN A 287 -22.81 -10.37 28.82
N VAL A 288 -22.92 -9.74 27.66
CA VAL A 288 -23.20 -8.30 27.56
C VAL A 288 -24.67 -8.07 27.90
N ARG A 289 -24.91 -7.16 28.85
CA ARG A 289 -26.24 -6.80 29.33
C ARG A 289 -26.70 -5.47 28.77
N VAL A 290 -25.78 -4.56 28.47
CA VAL A 290 -26.06 -3.21 27.99
C VAL A 290 -25.17 -2.87 26.80
N ALA A 291 -25.78 -2.38 25.73
CA ALA A 291 -25.11 -1.79 24.57
C ALA A 291 -25.45 -0.30 24.48
N LEU A 292 -24.41 0.54 24.59
CA LEU A 292 -24.46 1.99 24.50
C LEU A 292 -24.12 2.43 23.07
N TYR A 293 -24.91 3.35 22.50
CA TYR A 293 -24.70 3.89 21.16
C TYR A 293 -24.47 5.39 21.20
N ALA A 294 -23.26 5.82 20.83
CA ALA A 294 -22.91 7.24 20.79
C ALA A 294 -23.27 7.94 19.46
N ALA A 295 -23.62 7.16 18.42
CA ALA A 295 -24.06 7.66 17.13
C ALA A 295 -25.22 6.83 16.57
N ASN A 296 -26.15 7.50 15.88
CA ASN A 296 -27.24 6.84 15.17
C ASN A 296 -26.83 6.58 13.72
N VAL A 297 -26.39 5.36 13.43
CA VAL A 297 -25.94 4.96 12.08
C VAL A 297 -26.55 3.61 11.71
N GLY A 298 -26.78 3.40 10.41
CA GLY A 298 -27.40 2.15 9.93
C GLY A 298 -26.63 0.88 10.34
N LYS A 299 -25.31 0.97 10.57
CA LYS A 299 -24.50 -0.16 11.05
C LYS A 299 -24.85 -0.61 12.47
N ASN A 300 -25.63 0.15 13.25
CA ASN A 300 -26.10 -0.26 14.59
C ASN A 300 -26.95 -1.54 14.53
N ILE A 301 -27.61 -1.80 13.40
CA ILE A 301 -28.45 -3.00 13.18
C ILE A 301 -27.74 -4.33 13.48
N HIS A 302 -26.41 -4.37 13.31
CA HIS A 302 -25.61 -5.58 13.56
C HIS A 302 -25.57 -5.96 15.04
N LEU A 303 -25.74 -5.00 15.95
CA LEU A 303 -25.78 -5.25 17.40
C LEU A 303 -27.23 -5.19 17.93
N LEU A 304 -28.09 -4.31 17.38
CA LEU A 304 -29.52 -4.21 17.75
C LEU A 304 -30.30 -5.51 17.55
N ARG A 305 -29.79 -6.43 16.73
CA ARG A 305 -30.39 -7.75 16.52
C ARG A 305 -30.28 -8.70 17.72
N VAL A 306 -29.46 -8.39 18.73
CA VAL A 306 -29.18 -9.28 19.87
C VAL A 306 -30.21 -9.02 20.97
N PRO A 307 -31.25 -9.87 21.14
CA PRO A 307 -32.40 -9.54 21.97
C PRO A 307 -32.11 -9.62 23.48
N THR A 308 -30.99 -10.22 23.88
CA THR A 308 -30.61 -10.42 25.28
C THR A 308 -30.00 -9.16 25.93
N MET A 309 -29.70 -8.13 25.14
CA MET A 309 -29.10 -6.88 25.60
C MET A 309 -30.14 -5.78 25.73
N LYS A 310 -29.96 -4.88 26.71
CA LYS A 310 -30.60 -3.56 26.68
C LYS A 310 -29.81 -2.65 25.74
N HIS A 311 -30.51 -2.03 24.79
CA HIS A 311 -29.93 -1.08 23.85
C HIS A 311 -30.26 0.34 24.27
N VAL A 312 -29.23 1.17 24.49
CA VAL A 312 -29.39 2.54 24.98
C VAL A 312 -28.67 3.50 24.05
N PHE A 313 -29.42 4.40 23.43
CA PHE A 313 -28.84 5.50 22.67
C PHE A 313 -28.47 6.63 23.63
N ILE A 314 -27.19 6.94 23.74
CA ILE A 314 -26.66 7.97 24.66
C ILE A 314 -26.23 9.25 23.92
N GLY A 315 -26.14 9.19 22.59
CA GLY A 315 -25.65 10.31 21.78
C GLY A 315 -24.21 10.67 22.10
N HIS A 316 -23.80 11.90 21.81
CA HIS A 316 -22.43 12.36 21.96
C HIS A 316 -22.31 13.67 22.73
N GLY A 317 -23.31 14.01 23.56
CA GLY A 317 -23.29 15.16 24.47
C GLY A 317 -23.32 16.55 23.84
N ASP A 318 -23.01 16.68 22.55
CA ASP A 318 -22.93 17.97 21.81
C ASP A 318 -24.21 18.24 20.97
N SER A 319 -25.36 17.80 21.49
CA SER A 319 -26.66 17.98 20.82
C SER A 319 -27.45 19.11 21.49
N ASP A 320 -26.87 20.30 21.57
CA ASP A 320 -27.61 21.57 21.67
C ASP A 320 -28.00 22.08 20.25
N LYS A 321 -28.26 21.16 19.32
CA LYS A 321 -28.77 21.42 17.96
C LYS A 321 -30.07 20.69 17.70
#